data_AF-X0XV48-F1
#
_entry.id   AF-X0XV48-F1
#
_cell.length_a   1.000
_cell.length_b   1.000
_cell.length_c   1.000
_cell.angle_alpha   90.00
_cell.angle_beta   90.00
_cell.angle_gamma   90.00
#
_symmetry.space_group_name_H-M   'P 1'
#
loop_
_entity.id
_entity.type
_entity.pdbx_description
1 polymer ?
#
loop_
_entity_poly.entity_id
_entity_poly.type
_entity_poly.pdbx_seq_one_letter_code
_entity_poly.pdbx_strand_id
1 'polypeptide(L)'
;FWPDPKNLGLRQIEDALAKKDEGVTDPAKLAAKSVALQGLPALEYLLYGEGADGLATGGEAAAFRCSFASSIAANVDGIAKNVVEGWGDGSDYEKSFLGPAPDNAIYHTPKEVTLELFKAFASGIELVRDQKLGKPLGASADEAKPKLAAFWHSNLSFANAIGNLQGVSLLFSKGDFAQVVDADSPGVSDSILFDLNHAIEVLGGMNKPFAEVASDPELRAKLEALRVGLKSAGQTAGDIIARSAD
;
A
#
# COMPACT_ATOMS: atom_id res chain seq x y z
N PHE A 1 -4.70 8.58 -3.02
CA PHE A 1 -5.98 8.29 -2.36
C PHE A 1 -6.52 6.94 -2.83
N TRP A 2 -6.60 5.93 -1.96
CA TRP A 2 -7.18 4.61 -2.25
C TRP A 2 -7.61 3.99 -0.91
N PRO A 3 -8.71 3.22 -0.85
CA PRO A 3 -9.66 2.90 -1.92
C PRO A 3 -10.59 4.06 -2.27
N ASP A 4 -11.13 4.06 -3.50
CA ASP A 4 -12.14 5.03 -3.96
C ASP A 4 -13.43 4.31 -4.39
N PRO A 5 -14.19 3.69 -3.45
CA PRO A 5 -15.35 2.87 -3.78
C PRO A 5 -16.50 3.64 -4.43
N LYS A 6 -16.48 4.98 -4.36
CA LYS A 6 -17.50 5.87 -4.93
C LYS A 6 -17.00 6.63 -6.18
N ASN A 7 -15.78 6.33 -6.65
CA ASN A 7 -15.14 7.02 -7.78
C ASN A 7 -15.12 8.55 -7.63
N LEU A 8 -15.03 9.07 -6.40
CA LEU A 8 -15.04 10.51 -6.14
C LEU A 8 -13.74 11.18 -6.58
N GLY A 9 -12.61 10.48 -6.44
CA GLY A 9 -11.32 10.94 -6.94
C GLY A 9 -11.26 10.86 -8.44
N LEU A 10 -11.68 9.73 -9.01
CA LEU A 10 -11.73 9.54 -10.46
C LEU A 10 -12.54 10.67 -11.15
N ARG A 11 -13.75 10.96 -10.65
CA ARG A 11 -14.57 12.06 -11.20
C ARG A 11 -13.89 13.41 -11.13
N GLN A 12 -13.13 13.70 -10.07
CA GLN A 12 -12.40 14.96 -9.99
C GLN A 12 -11.28 15.03 -11.03
N ILE A 13 -10.57 13.93 -11.28
CA ILE A 13 -9.52 13.86 -12.29
C ILE A 13 -10.11 14.06 -13.69
N GLU A 14 -11.21 13.37 -14.00
CA GLU A 14 -11.95 13.51 -15.26
C GLU A 14 -12.45 14.95 -15.47
N ASP A 15 -13.02 15.56 -14.43
CA ASP A 15 -13.46 16.95 -14.45
C ASP A 15 -12.30 17.93 -14.72
N ALA A 16 -11.14 17.71 -14.08
CA ALA A 16 -9.95 18.54 -14.27
C ALA A 16 -9.42 18.45 -15.70
N LEU A 17 -9.43 17.23 -16.28
CA LEU A 17 -9.06 17.01 -17.69
C LEU A 17 -10.06 17.67 -18.65
N ALA A 18 -11.36 17.50 -18.42
CA ALA A 18 -12.41 18.04 -19.29
C ALA A 18 -12.43 19.58 -19.28
N LYS A 19 -12.21 20.20 -18.11
CA LYS A 19 -12.20 21.65 -17.94
C LYS A 19 -10.85 22.29 -18.23
N LYS A 20 -9.80 21.50 -18.48
CA LYS A 20 -8.40 21.96 -18.58
C LYS A 20 -8.01 22.85 -17.38
N ASP A 21 -8.27 22.38 -16.16
CA ASP A 21 -7.96 23.14 -14.93
C ASP A 21 -6.45 23.40 -14.80
N GLU A 22 -5.99 24.59 -15.19
CA GLU A 22 -4.57 24.97 -15.10
C GLU A 22 -4.03 24.92 -13.67
N GLY A 23 -4.89 24.89 -12.65
CA GLY A 23 -4.46 24.72 -11.26
C GLY A 23 -3.85 23.34 -10.97
N VAL A 24 -4.04 22.34 -11.83
CA VAL A 24 -3.47 20.99 -11.64
C VAL A 24 -2.13 20.79 -12.34
N THR A 25 -1.72 21.70 -13.23
CA THR A 25 -0.46 21.61 -13.98
C THR A 25 0.73 22.30 -13.27
N ASP A 26 0.47 22.94 -12.13
CA ASP A 26 1.47 23.54 -11.24
C ASP A 26 1.59 22.69 -9.96
N PRO A 27 2.77 22.11 -9.65
CA PRO A 27 2.94 21.24 -8.47
C PRO A 27 2.58 21.91 -7.14
N ALA A 28 2.90 23.20 -6.97
CA ALA A 28 2.67 23.92 -5.73
C ALA A 28 1.17 24.20 -5.54
N LYS A 29 0.44 24.53 -6.61
CA LYS A 29 -1.02 24.67 -6.56
C LYS A 29 -1.72 23.34 -6.38
N LEU A 30 -1.23 22.29 -7.06
CA LEU A 30 -1.76 20.94 -6.98
C LEU A 30 -1.67 20.37 -5.56
N ALA A 31 -0.55 20.60 -4.85
CA ALA A 31 -0.35 20.13 -3.48
C ALA A 31 -1.46 20.61 -2.52
N ALA A 32 -1.98 21.82 -2.74
CA ALA A 32 -3.06 22.41 -1.95
C ALA A 32 -4.48 21.95 -2.37
N LYS A 33 -4.62 21.20 -3.47
CA LYS A 33 -5.90 20.66 -3.94
C LYS A 33 -6.24 19.35 -3.22
N SER A 34 -7.46 18.87 -3.47
CA SER A 34 -7.96 17.56 -3.02
C SER A 34 -6.92 16.45 -3.17
N VAL A 35 -6.73 15.65 -2.12
CA VAL A 35 -5.85 14.46 -2.13
C VAL A 35 -6.23 13.43 -3.19
N ALA A 36 -7.44 13.54 -3.75
CA ALA A 36 -7.95 12.66 -4.79
C ALA A 36 -7.51 13.09 -6.21
N LEU A 37 -7.06 14.33 -6.39
CA LEU A 37 -6.47 14.86 -7.63
C LEU A 37 -4.96 14.62 -7.73
N GLN A 38 -4.35 14.04 -6.70
CA GLN A 38 -2.89 13.89 -6.59
C GLN A 38 -2.51 12.48 -6.08
N GLY A 39 -1.20 12.24 -6.02
CA GLY A 39 -0.62 10.97 -5.59
C GLY A 39 -0.69 9.87 -6.65
N LEU A 40 -0.16 8.70 -6.29
CA LEU A 40 0.06 7.59 -7.22
C LEU A 40 -1.21 7.09 -7.95
N PRO A 41 -2.39 6.95 -7.32
CA PRO A 41 -3.59 6.51 -8.04
C PRO A 41 -4.07 7.51 -9.11
N ALA A 42 -3.91 8.81 -8.86
CA ALA A 42 -4.25 9.83 -9.85
C ALA A 42 -3.25 9.81 -11.01
N LEU A 43 -1.95 9.68 -10.70
CA LEU A 43 -0.90 9.50 -11.72
C LEU A 43 -1.15 8.26 -12.58
N GLU A 44 -1.53 7.14 -11.97
CA GLU A 44 -1.88 5.91 -12.68
C GLU A 44 -3.00 6.16 -13.69
N TYR A 45 -4.11 6.78 -13.28
CA TYR A 45 -5.20 7.06 -14.20
C TYR A 45 -4.75 7.96 -15.35
N LEU A 46 -3.91 8.97 -15.09
CA LEU A 46 -3.38 9.81 -16.17
C LEU A 46 -2.50 9.02 -17.16
N LEU A 47 -1.82 7.96 -16.73
CA LEU A 47 -0.93 7.17 -17.58
C LEU A 47 -1.57 5.92 -18.21
N TYR A 48 -2.61 5.37 -17.59
CA TYR A 48 -3.21 4.07 -17.97
C TYR A 48 -4.75 4.08 -18.00
N GLY A 49 -5.37 5.16 -17.54
CA GLY A 49 -6.82 5.33 -17.53
C GLY A 49 -7.39 5.66 -18.91
N GLU A 50 -8.70 5.87 -18.96
CA GLU A 50 -9.40 6.21 -20.20
C GLU A 50 -8.78 7.44 -20.88
N GLY A 51 -8.55 7.35 -22.18
CA GLY A 51 -7.91 8.39 -22.99
C GLY A 51 -6.39 8.52 -22.85
N ALA A 52 -5.72 7.64 -22.10
CA ALA A 52 -4.26 7.67 -21.96
C ALA A 52 -3.52 7.39 -23.27
N ASP A 53 -4.11 6.62 -24.20
CA ASP A 53 -3.53 6.36 -25.53
C ASP A 53 -3.26 7.64 -26.34
N GLY A 54 -3.98 8.72 -26.05
CA GLY A 54 -3.75 10.03 -26.65
C GLY A 54 -2.38 10.62 -26.33
N LEU A 55 -1.72 10.19 -25.24
CA LEU A 55 -0.36 10.61 -24.91
C LEU A 55 0.64 10.25 -26.01
N ALA A 56 0.43 9.14 -26.73
CA ALA A 56 1.30 8.70 -27.82
C ALA A 56 1.07 9.48 -29.13
N THR A 57 -0.12 10.05 -29.32
CA THR A 57 -0.50 10.76 -30.55
C THR A 57 -0.29 12.27 -30.46
N GLY A 58 -0.17 12.82 -29.26
CA GLY A 58 0.12 14.24 -29.02
C GLY A 58 -1.10 15.15 -29.16
N GLY A 59 -0.84 16.45 -29.38
CA GLY A 59 -1.88 17.48 -29.42
C GLY A 59 -2.19 18.11 -28.06
N GLU A 60 -3.09 19.09 -28.05
CA GLU A 60 -3.31 19.95 -26.89
C GLU A 60 -3.85 19.19 -25.66
N ALA A 61 -4.79 18.25 -25.88
CA ALA A 61 -5.34 17.43 -24.79
C ALA A 61 -4.27 16.50 -24.18
N ALA A 62 -3.41 15.90 -25.02
CA ALA A 62 -2.29 15.08 -24.56
C ALA A 62 -1.25 15.92 -23.80
N ALA A 63 -0.95 17.13 -24.29
CA ALA A 63 -0.03 18.06 -23.62
C ALA A 63 -0.55 18.48 -22.24
N PHE A 64 -1.85 18.77 -22.11
CA PHE A 64 -2.45 19.08 -20.82
C PHE A 64 -2.40 17.88 -19.85
N ARG A 65 -2.81 16.69 -20.31
CA ARG A 65 -2.76 15.45 -19.53
C ARG A 65 -1.34 15.13 -19.05
N CYS A 66 -0.34 15.30 -19.93
CA CYS A 66 1.07 15.12 -19.61
C CYS A 66 1.57 16.15 -18.57
N SER A 67 1.17 17.41 -18.71
CA SER A 67 1.52 18.46 -17.75
C SER A 67 0.92 18.19 -16.37
N PHE A 68 -0.32 17.71 -16.31
CA PHE A 68 -0.94 17.28 -15.06
C PHE A 68 -0.21 16.08 -14.45
N ALA A 69 0.11 15.04 -15.24
CA ALA A 69 0.86 13.88 -14.76
C ALA A 69 2.24 14.28 -14.22
N SER A 70 2.94 15.18 -14.91
CA SER A 70 4.24 15.71 -14.49
C SER A 70 4.14 16.49 -13.17
N SER A 71 3.07 17.27 -13.00
CA SER A 71 2.80 17.99 -11.75
C SER A 71 2.57 17.04 -10.58
N ILE A 72 1.79 15.97 -10.78
CA ILE A 72 1.60 14.91 -9.76
C ILE A 72 2.94 14.24 -9.44
N ALA A 73 3.73 13.88 -10.44
CA ALA A 73 5.01 13.21 -10.25
C ALA A 73 5.99 14.08 -9.42
N ALA A 74 6.08 15.38 -9.72
CA ALA A 74 6.88 16.33 -8.96
C ALA A 74 6.41 16.45 -7.50
N ASN A 75 5.09 16.47 -7.26
CA ASN A 75 4.55 16.49 -5.91
C ASN A 75 4.84 15.17 -5.14
N VAL A 76 4.72 14.01 -5.80
CA VAL A 76 5.08 12.71 -5.21
C VAL A 76 6.56 12.65 -4.85
N ASP A 77 7.45 13.16 -5.71
CA ASP A 77 8.89 13.27 -5.42
C ASP A 77 9.16 14.16 -4.20
N GLY A 78 8.48 15.32 -4.11
CA GLY A 78 8.56 16.19 -2.93
C GLY A 78 8.10 15.50 -1.64
N ILE A 79 6.97 14.78 -1.68
CA ILE A 79 6.50 13.99 -0.53
C ILE A 79 7.51 12.91 -0.15
N ALA A 80 8.09 12.19 -1.12
CA ALA A 80 9.07 11.15 -0.86
C ALA A 80 10.34 11.72 -0.19
N LYS A 81 10.84 12.88 -0.65
CA LYS A 81 11.96 13.59 -0.02
C LYS A 81 11.64 13.98 1.42
N ASN A 82 10.46 14.57 1.67
CA ASN A 82 10.03 14.95 3.01
C ASN A 82 9.93 13.74 3.95
N VAL A 83 9.52 12.57 3.46
CA VAL A 83 9.50 11.33 4.26
C VAL A 83 10.92 10.88 4.60
N VAL A 84 11.84 10.88 3.63
CA VAL A 84 13.25 10.51 3.87
C VAL A 84 13.91 11.47 4.86
N GLU A 85 13.73 12.78 4.68
CA GLU A 85 14.28 13.81 5.57
C GLU A 85 13.66 13.74 6.96
N GLY A 86 12.35 13.50 7.05
CA GLY A 86 11.61 13.43 8.30
C GLY A 86 11.94 12.20 9.16
N TRP A 87 12.45 11.12 8.56
CA TRP A 87 12.85 9.88 9.25
C TRP A 87 14.37 9.68 9.32
N GLY A 88 15.14 10.46 8.58
CA GLY A 88 16.58 10.29 8.47
C GLY A 88 17.33 10.60 9.77
N ASP A 89 18.59 10.16 9.82
CA ASP A 89 19.50 10.33 10.94
C ASP A 89 19.54 11.79 11.43
N GLY A 90 19.30 11.98 12.72
CA GLY A 90 19.29 13.29 13.36
C GLY A 90 17.99 14.09 13.20
N SER A 91 16.97 13.58 12.51
CA SER A 91 15.64 14.19 12.46
C SER A 91 14.97 14.17 13.83
N ASP A 92 14.01 15.08 14.05
CA ASP A 92 13.29 15.15 15.32
C ASP A 92 12.45 13.89 15.57
N TYR A 93 11.90 13.30 14.50
CA TYR A 93 11.13 12.07 14.61
C TYR A 93 12.03 10.87 14.94
N GLU A 94 13.18 10.71 14.28
CA GLU A 94 14.13 9.63 14.59
C GLU A 94 14.60 9.69 16.04
N LYS A 95 15.00 10.88 16.53
CA LYS A 95 15.37 11.08 17.94
C LYS A 95 14.23 10.74 18.89
N SER A 96 13.01 11.15 18.55
CA SER A 96 11.83 10.86 19.38
C SER A 96 11.52 9.36 19.41
N PHE A 97 11.65 8.68 18.26
CA PHE A 97 11.38 7.26 18.09
C PHE A 97 12.45 6.38 18.76
N LEU A 98 13.74 6.75 18.68
CA LEU A 98 14.85 5.98 19.26
C LEU A 98 15.16 6.37 20.72
N GLY A 99 14.70 7.53 21.17
CA GLY A 99 14.90 8.04 22.53
C GLY A 99 13.59 8.25 23.30
N PRO A 100 12.75 7.22 23.48
CA PRO A 100 11.53 7.36 24.26
C PRO A 100 11.85 7.68 25.74
N ALA A 101 11.20 8.72 26.28
CA ALA A 101 11.44 9.23 27.63
C ALA A 101 10.21 9.99 28.17
N PRO A 102 10.00 10.12 29.49
CA PRO A 102 8.78 10.75 30.04
C PRO A 102 8.48 12.18 29.55
N ASP A 103 9.50 12.92 29.10
CA ASP A 103 9.41 14.29 28.56
C ASP A 103 9.44 14.36 27.02
N ASN A 104 9.54 13.22 26.33
CA ASN A 104 9.44 13.10 24.89
C ASN A 104 8.01 13.40 24.42
N ALA A 105 7.86 14.18 23.36
CA ALA A 105 6.55 14.66 22.90
C ALA A 105 5.67 13.60 22.20
N ILE A 106 6.25 12.51 21.71
CA ILE A 106 5.54 11.47 20.94
C ILE A 106 5.54 10.13 21.66
N TYR A 107 6.72 9.69 22.13
CA TYR A 107 6.92 8.37 22.74
C TYR A 107 7.49 8.50 24.15
N HIS A 108 6.65 8.32 25.16
CA HIS A 108 7.01 8.44 26.57
C HIS A 108 7.73 7.19 27.10
N THR A 109 7.54 6.03 26.47
CA THR A 109 8.15 4.76 26.89
C THR A 109 8.57 3.89 25.70
N PRO A 110 9.57 3.01 25.86
CA PRO A 110 9.94 2.04 24.81
C PRO A 110 8.77 1.16 24.34
N LYS A 111 7.83 0.82 25.24
CA LYS A 111 6.66 -0.01 24.91
C LYS A 111 5.77 0.65 23.85
N GLU A 112 5.67 1.98 23.82
CA GLU A 112 4.86 2.69 22.82
C GLU A 112 5.45 2.57 21.41
N VAL A 113 6.79 2.60 21.30
CA VAL A 113 7.51 2.39 20.03
C VAL A 113 7.29 0.96 19.52
N THR A 114 7.46 -0.03 20.41
CA THR A 114 7.19 -1.44 20.09
C THR A 114 5.74 -1.65 19.63
N LEU A 115 4.77 -0.99 20.28
CA LEU A 115 3.36 -1.08 19.92
C LEU A 115 3.07 -0.46 18.54
N GLU A 116 3.69 0.68 18.20
CA GLU A 116 3.55 1.26 16.86
C GLU A 116 4.15 0.35 15.78
N LEU A 117 5.32 -0.24 16.02
CA LEU A 117 5.90 -1.25 15.11
C LEU A 117 5.00 -2.47 14.97
N PHE A 118 4.46 -2.97 16.08
CA PHE A 118 3.57 -4.13 16.08
C PHE A 118 2.29 -3.84 15.28
N LYS A 119 1.70 -2.66 15.49
CA LYS A 119 0.55 -2.19 14.74
C LYS A 119 0.86 -2.06 13.25
N ALA A 120 2.04 -1.56 12.87
CA ALA A 120 2.46 -1.49 11.47
C ALA A 120 2.56 -2.89 10.83
N PHE A 121 3.14 -3.86 11.55
CA PHE A 121 3.20 -5.26 11.12
C PHE A 121 1.80 -5.87 10.95
N ALA A 122 0.97 -5.84 12.00
CA ALA A 122 -0.34 -6.47 12.00
C ALA A 122 -1.27 -5.83 10.96
N SER A 123 -1.37 -4.50 10.95
CA SER A 123 -2.22 -3.78 9.99
C SER A 123 -1.72 -3.87 8.55
N GLY A 124 -0.41 -4.04 8.33
CA GLY A 124 0.17 -4.29 7.01
C GLY A 124 -0.32 -5.60 6.40
N ILE A 125 -0.36 -6.68 7.20
CA ILE A 125 -0.94 -7.98 6.79
C ILE A 125 -2.43 -7.83 6.50
N GLU A 126 -3.18 -7.20 7.41
CA GLU A 126 -4.63 -7.00 7.27
C GLU A 126 -4.98 -6.16 6.03
N LEU A 127 -4.20 -5.11 5.75
CA LEU A 127 -4.36 -4.28 4.57
C LEU A 127 -4.27 -5.13 3.30
N VAL A 128 -3.27 -6.00 3.18
CA VAL A 128 -3.13 -6.88 2.02
C VAL A 128 -4.27 -7.90 1.98
N ARG A 129 -4.47 -8.64 3.07
CA ARG A 129 -5.45 -9.72 3.17
C ARG A 129 -6.87 -9.27 2.86
N ASP A 130 -7.33 -8.21 3.52
CA ASP A 130 -8.74 -7.83 3.50
C ASP A 130 -9.04 -6.71 2.53
N GLN A 131 -8.16 -5.71 2.42
CA GLN A 131 -8.45 -4.55 1.59
C GLN A 131 -7.97 -4.77 0.15
N LYS A 132 -6.72 -5.20 -0.05
CA LYS A 132 -6.14 -5.31 -1.40
C LYS A 132 -6.53 -6.58 -2.13
N LEU A 133 -6.73 -7.67 -1.39
CA LEU A 133 -7.17 -8.95 -1.95
C LEU A 133 -8.66 -9.20 -1.66
N GLY A 134 -9.07 -9.20 -0.38
CA GLY A 134 -10.42 -9.62 0.00
C GLY A 134 -11.56 -8.80 -0.63
N LYS A 135 -11.56 -7.47 -0.43
CA LYS A 135 -12.60 -6.58 -0.97
C LYS A 135 -12.78 -6.67 -2.48
N PRO A 136 -11.73 -6.61 -3.32
CA PRO A 136 -11.91 -6.76 -4.76
C PRO A 136 -12.20 -8.19 -5.20
N LEU A 137 -11.81 -9.21 -4.42
CA LEU A 137 -12.12 -10.62 -4.73
C LEU A 137 -13.61 -10.95 -4.50
N GLY A 138 -14.28 -10.30 -3.54
CA GLY A 138 -15.68 -10.59 -3.20
C GLY A 138 -15.88 -11.99 -2.59
N ALA A 139 -17.11 -12.35 -2.23
CA ALA A 139 -17.42 -13.67 -1.67
C ALA A 139 -17.48 -14.78 -2.74
N SER A 140 -17.78 -14.41 -3.98
CA SER A 140 -17.87 -15.29 -5.14
C SER A 140 -17.32 -14.59 -6.38
N ALA A 141 -17.18 -15.31 -7.50
CA ALA A 141 -16.78 -14.71 -8.78
C ALA A 141 -17.79 -13.64 -9.25
N ASP A 142 -19.09 -13.88 -9.08
CA ASP A 142 -20.16 -12.94 -9.44
C ASP A 142 -20.17 -11.67 -8.58
N GLU A 143 -19.68 -11.78 -7.33
CA GLU A 143 -19.58 -10.66 -6.40
C GLU A 143 -18.23 -9.93 -6.45
N ALA A 144 -17.30 -10.36 -7.32
CA ALA A 144 -15.99 -9.76 -7.44
C ALA A 144 -16.10 -8.30 -7.89
N LYS A 145 -15.24 -7.44 -7.31
CA LYS A 145 -15.17 -6.00 -7.59
C LYS A 145 -13.75 -5.62 -7.99
N PRO A 146 -13.24 -6.11 -9.13
CA PRO A 146 -11.84 -5.97 -9.50
C PRO A 146 -11.38 -4.51 -9.63
N LYS A 147 -12.30 -3.58 -9.96
CA LYS A 147 -12.01 -2.14 -9.99
C LYS A 147 -11.72 -1.52 -8.62
N LEU A 148 -11.96 -2.23 -7.52
CA LEU A 148 -11.51 -1.83 -6.18
C LEU A 148 -10.05 -2.21 -5.93
N ALA A 149 -9.44 -3.08 -6.73
CA ALA A 149 -8.05 -3.44 -6.57
C ALA A 149 -7.16 -2.21 -6.76
N ALA A 150 -6.14 -2.06 -5.90
CA ALA A 150 -5.16 -0.99 -6.06
C ALA A 150 -4.48 -1.14 -7.41
N PHE A 151 -4.27 -0.05 -8.12
CA PHE A 151 -3.55 -0.04 -9.39
C PHE A 151 -4.06 -1.01 -10.48
N TRP A 152 -5.39 -1.13 -10.62
CA TRP A 152 -5.99 -2.02 -11.62
C TRP A 152 -5.90 -1.49 -13.06
N HIS A 153 -5.76 -0.18 -13.27
CA HIS A 153 -5.61 0.39 -14.61
C HIS A 153 -4.27 -0.01 -15.25
N SER A 154 -3.22 -0.09 -14.43
CA SER A 154 -1.86 -0.41 -14.84
C SER A 154 -1.49 -1.90 -14.68
N ASN A 155 -2.43 -2.74 -14.23
CA ASN A 155 -2.19 -4.14 -13.87
C ASN A 155 -1.11 -4.33 -12.79
N LEU A 156 -0.94 -3.37 -11.88
CA LEU A 156 0.06 -3.41 -10.81
C LEU A 156 -0.51 -3.84 -9.45
N SER A 157 -1.74 -4.36 -9.39
CA SER A 157 -2.40 -4.76 -8.14
C SER A 157 -1.60 -5.77 -7.32
N PHE A 158 -1.06 -6.81 -7.95
CA PHE A 158 -0.28 -7.83 -7.26
C PHE A 158 1.12 -7.33 -6.90
N ALA A 159 1.79 -6.59 -7.79
CA ALA A 159 3.07 -5.93 -7.48
C ALA A 159 2.95 -5.00 -6.26
N ASN A 160 1.83 -4.28 -6.16
CA ASN A 160 1.56 -3.40 -5.04
C ASN A 160 1.31 -4.17 -3.73
N ALA A 161 0.61 -5.30 -3.77
CA ALA A 161 0.44 -6.18 -2.62
C ALA A 161 1.76 -6.83 -2.17
N ILE A 162 2.60 -7.25 -3.12
CA ILE A 162 3.94 -7.79 -2.87
C ILE A 162 4.80 -6.79 -2.11
N GLY A 163 4.87 -5.54 -2.56
CA GLY A 163 5.65 -4.50 -1.88
C GLY A 163 5.22 -4.29 -0.42
N ASN A 164 3.92 -4.41 -0.12
CA ASN A 164 3.46 -4.35 1.27
C ASN A 164 3.91 -5.56 2.10
N LEU A 165 3.77 -6.78 1.57
CA LEU A 165 4.21 -7.98 2.27
C LEU A 165 5.72 -8.03 2.46
N GLN A 166 6.50 -7.52 1.49
CA GLN A 166 7.95 -7.36 1.63
C GLN A 166 8.29 -6.42 2.80
N GLY A 167 7.59 -5.29 2.93
CA GLY A 167 7.76 -4.39 4.08
C GLY A 167 7.41 -5.05 5.42
N VAL A 168 6.30 -5.78 5.48
CA VAL A 168 5.90 -6.56 6.66
C VAL A 168 6.94 -7.62 7.03
N SER A 169 7.40 -8.40 6.06
CA SER A 169 8.41 -9.46 6.25
C SER A 169 9.75 -8.87 6.71
N LEU A 170 10.15 -7.74 6.14
CA LEU A 170 11.35 -7.02 6.55
C LEU A 170 11.22 -6.51 7.99
N LEU A 171 10.08 -5.90 8.35
CA LEU A 171 9.83 -5.45 9.72
C LEU A 171 9.84 -6.62 10.71
N PHE A 172 9.22 -7.76 10.38
CA PHE A 172 9.22 -8.92 11.26
C PHE A 172 10.64 -9.48 11.50
N SER A 173 11.45 -9.56 10.44
CA SER A 173 12.81 -10.13 10.50
C SER A 173 13.87 -9.16 11.02
N LYS A 174 13.66 -7.84 10.92
CA LYS A 174 14.65 -6.81 11.31
C LYS A 174 14.22 -5.96 12.50
N GLY A 175 12.94 -5.95 12.87
CA GLY A 175 12.38 -5.22 14.01
C GLY A 175 12.33 -6.04 15.30
N ASP A 176 13.18 -7.05 15.42
CA ASP A 176 13.30 -7.97 16.56
C ASP A 176 12.08 -8.86 16.91
N PHE A 177 11.01 -8.81 16.11
CA PHE A 177 9.83 -9.64 16.34
C PHE A 177 10.09 -11.13 16.16
N ALA A 178 10.93 -11.53 15.19
CA ALA A 178 11.32 -12.93 15.04
C ALA A 178 11.99 -13.48 16.31
N GLN A 179 12.88 -12.69 16.92
CA GLN A 179 13.60 -13.06 18.14
C GLN A 179 12.66 -13.14 19.34
N VAL A 180 11.73 -12.18 19.47
CA VAL A 180 10.68 -12.22 20.51
C VAL A 180 9.83 -13.48 20.36
N VAL A 181 9.42 -13.81 19.14
CA VAL A 181 8.63 -15.01 18.85
C VAL A 181 9.40 -16.29 19.17
N ASP A 182 10.67 -16.40 18.77
CA ASP A 182 11.46 -17.60 19.02
C ASP A 182 11.87 -17.79 20.47
N ALA A 183 12.05 -16.71 21.23
CA ALA A 183 12.35 -16.78 22.65
C ALA A 183 11.21 -17.44 23.44
N ASP A 184 9.97 -17.21 23.01
CA ASP A 184 8.77 -17.72 23.64
C ASP A 184 8.27 -19.04 23.00
N SER A 185 8.38 -19.19 21.67
CA SER A 185 7.91 -20.35 20.91
C SER A 185 8.88 -20.70 19.77
N PRO A 186 9.93 -21.51 20.04
CA PRO A 186 10.99 -21.81 19.06
C PRO A 186 10.47 -22.40 17.74
N GLY A 187 10.91 -21.84 16.61
CA GLY A 187 10.57 -22.32 15.26
C GLY A 187 9.26 -21.76 14.70
N VAL A 188 8.51 -21.00 15.49
CA VAL A 188 7.30 -20.31 15.01
C VAL A 188 7.66 -19.12 14.10
N SER A 189 8.80 -18.46 14.34
CA SER A 189 9.25 -17.35 13.50
C SER A 189 9.49 -17.81 12.05
N ASP A 190 10.10 -19.00 11.87
CA ASP A 190 10.34 -19.62 10.57
C ASP A 190 9.03 -19.90 9.83
N SER A 191 8.00 -20.38 10.54
CA SER A 191 6.66 -20.62 9.96
C SER A 191 6.01 -19.32 9.50
N ILE A 192 6.10 -18.24 10.28
CA ILE A 192 5.55 -16.93 9.93
C ILE A 192 6.26 -16.37 8.69
N LEU A 193 7.59 -16.43 8.66
CA LEU A 193 8.39 -15.99 7.52
C LEU A 193 8.10 -16.84 6.28
N PHE A 194 7.93 -18.15 6.43
CA PHE A 194 7.51 -19.04 5.35
C PHE A 194 6.17 -18.60 4.75
N ASP A 195 5.15 -18.37 5.57
CA ASP A 195 3.82 -17.95 5.10
C ASP A 195 3.86 -16.60 4.35
N LEU A 196 4.62 -15.63 4.87
CA LEU A 196 4.79 -14.32 4.22
C LEU A 196 5.53 -14.44 2.88
N ASN A 197 6.61 -15.21 2.83
CA ASN A 197 7.41 -15.39 1.61
C ASN A 197 6.67 -16.22 0.56
N HIS A 198 5.97 -17.27 0.98
CA HIS A 198 5.09 -18.03 0.11
C HIS A 198 4.01 -17.14 -0.49
N ALA A 199 3.46 -16.21 0.30
CA ALA A 199 2.48 -15.26 -0.20
C ALA A 199 3.05 -14.31 -1.26
N ILE A 200 4.26 -13.80 -1.05
CA ILE A 200 4.98 -12.99 -2.04
C ILE A 200 5.21 -13.79 -3.34
N GLU A 201 5.65 -15.04 -3.24
CA GLU A 201 5.91 -15.91 -4.39
C GLU A 201 4.63 -16.19 -5.20
N VAL A 202 3.55 -16.60 -4.53
CA VAL A 202 2.25 -16.87 -5.19
C VAL A 202 1.72 -15.63 -5.90
N LEU A 203 1.79 -14.46 -5.27
CA LEU A 203 1.39 -13.20 -5.90
C LEU A 203 2.30 -12.83 -7.08
N GLY A 204 3.60 -13.13 -7.00
CA GLY A 204 4.56 -12.93 -8.10
C GLY A 204 4.29 -13.80 -9.32
N GLY A 205 3.60 -14.93 -9.15
CA GLY A 205 3.12 -15.77 -10.24
C GLY A 205 1.82 -15.29 -10.90
N MET A 206 1.15 -14.27 -10.34
CA MET A 206 -0.12 -13.75 -10.87
C MET A 206 0.13 -12.74 -12.01
N ASN A 207 0.43 -13.26 -13.20
CA ASN A 207 0.76 -12.45 -14.38
C ASN A 207 -0.46 -12.00 -15.21
N LYS A 208 -1.65 -12.04 -14.64
CA LYS A 208 -2.90 -11.61 -15.28
C LYS A 208 -3.50 -10.41 -14.53
N PRO A 209 -4.30 -9.56 -15.20
CA PRO A 209 -5.11 -8.55 -14.52
C PRO A 209 -5.94 -9.14 -13.38
N PHE A 210 -6.16 -8.35 -12.31
CA PHE A 210 -6.91 -8.82 -11.14
C PHE A 210 -8.29 -9.36 -11.50
N ALA A 211 -8.98 -8.74 -12.47
CA ALA A 211 -10.29 -9.18 -12.94
C ALA A 211 -10.29 -10.61 -13.49
N GLU A 212 -9.25 -10.99 -14.24
CA GLU A 212 -9.10 -12.33 -14.78
C GLU A 212 -8.79 -13.33 -13.69
N VAL A 213 -7.88 -12.98 -12.76
CA VAL A 213 -7.55 -13.82 -11.59
C VAL A 213 -8.78 -14.06 -10.71
N ALA A 214 -9.60 -13.05 -10.48
CA ALA A 214 -10.78 -13.15 -9.62
C ALA A 214 -11.91 -14.01 -10.22
N SER A 215 -11.94 -14.14 -11.55
CA SER A 215 -12.96 -14.90 -12.30
C SER A 215 -12.52 -16.33 -12.62
N ASP A 216 -11.21 -16.58 -12.65
CA ASP A 216 -10.63 -17.91 -12.85
C ASP A 216 -10.74 -18.75 -11.55
N PRO A 217 -11.42 -19.90 -11.54
CA PRO A 217 -11.65 -20.67 -10.32
C PRO A 217 -10.37 -21.12 -9.60
N GLU A 218 -9.34 -21.50 -10.35
CA GLU A 218 -8.09 -21.99 -9.77
C GLU A 218 -7.25 -20.85 -9.20
N LEU A 219 -7.13 -19.75 -9.94
CA LEU A 219 -6.37 -18.58 -9.48
C LEU A 219 -7.08 -17.87 -8.32
N ARG A 220 -8.41 -17.83 -8.35
CA ARG A 220 -9.22 -17.36 -7.22
C ARG A 220 -8.99 -18.19 -5.97
N ALA A 221 -9.06 -19.52 -6.07
CA ALA A 221 -8.83 -20.41 -4.93
C ALA A 221 -7.43 -20.21 -4.32
N LYS A 222 -6.41 -19.94 -5.15
CA LYS A 222 -5.07 -19.57 -4.67
C LYS A 222 -5.09 -18.29 -3.84
N LEU A 223 -5.77 -17.23 -4.29
CA LEU A 223 -5.91 -15.99 -3.49
C LEU A 223 -6.70 -16.20 -2.20
N GLU A 224 -7.72 -17.05 -2.20
CA GLU A 224 -8.49 -17.38 -1.00
C GLU A 224 -7.62 -18.13 0.02
N ALA A 225 -6.87 -19.14 -0.41
CA ALA A 225 -5.91 -19.86 0.44
C ALA A 225 -4.82 -18.93 0.98
N LEU A 226 -4.29 -18.03 0.14
CA LEU A 226 -3.31 -17.02 0.53
C LEU A 226 -3.80 -16.18 1.71
N ARG A 227 -5.05 -15.73 1.65
CA ARG A 227 -5.65 -14.89 2.69
C ARG A 227 -5.78 -15.64 4.02
N VAL A 228 -6.01 -16.95 3.98
CA VAL A 228 -6.01 -17.80 5.18
C VAL A 228 -4.61 -17.88 5.78
N GLY A 229 -3.58 -18.13 4.96
CA GLY A 229 -2.18 -18.15 5.42
C GLY A 229 -1.76 -16.81 6.05
N LEU A 230 -2.04 -15.70 5.38
CA LEU A 230 -1.77 -14.36 5.91
C LEU A 230 -2.50 -14.09 7.23
N LYS A 231 -3.74 -14.55 7.38
CA LYS A 231 -4.47 -14.45 8.65
C LYS A 231 -3.77 -15.25 9.75
N SER A 232 -3.38 -16.49 9.46
CA SER A 232 -2.68 -17.36 10.41
C SER A 232 -1.37 -16.74 10.89
N ALA A 233 -0.54 -16.27 9.95
CA ALA A 233 0.73 -15.61 10.25
C ALA A 233 0.54 -14.36 11.13
N GLY A 234 -0.41 -13.49 10.76
CA GLY A 234 -0.70 -12.27 11.53
C GLY A 234 -1.23 -12.54 12.93
N GLN A 235 -2.14 -13.51 13.10
CA GLN A 235 -2.68 -13.87 14.41
C GLN A 235 -1.63 -14.52 15.32
N THR A 236 -0.88 -15.49 14.78
CA THR A 236 0.14 -16.22 15.55
C THR A 236 1.23 -15.28 16.05
N ALA A 237 1.76 -14.42 15.16
CA ALA A 237 2.72 -13.40 15.54
C ALA A 237 2.11 -12.42 16.57
N GLY A 238 0.87 -11.98 16.37
CA GLY A 238 0.20 -11.04 17.26
C GLY A 238 -0.01 -11.55 18.67
N ASP A 239 -0.48 -12.79 18.80
CA ASP A 239 -0.74 -13.39 20.11
C ASP A 239 0.56 -13.59 20.90
N ILE A 240 1.65 -13.96 20.23
CA ILE A 240 2.97 -14.15 20.85
C ILE A 240 3.61 -12.80 21.22
N ILE A 241 3.60 -11.82 20.30
CA ILE A 241 4.21 -10.50 20.58
C ILE A 241 3.45 -9.79 21.70
N ALA A 242 2.12 -9.87 21.72
CA ALA A 242 1.30 -9.25 22.76
C ALA A 242 1.59 -9.84 24.15
N ARG A 243 1.67 -11.17 24.28
CA ARG A 243 1.95 -11.81 25.58
C ARG A 243 3.39 -11.59 26.07
N SER A 244 4.35 -11.38 25.16
CA SER A 244 5.74 -11.06 25.52
C SER A 244 5.97 -9.59 25.86
N ALA A 245 4.98 -8.71 25.61
CA ALA A 245 5.06 -7.28 25.89
C ALA A 245 4.55 -6.89 27.30
N ASP A 246 4.03 -7.85 28.07
CA ASP A 246 3.58 -7.70 29.46
C ASP A 246 4.63 -8.20 30.46
#